data_AF-A0A1G8II13-F1
#
_entry.id   AF-A0A1G8II13-F1
#
_cell.length_a   1.000
_cell.length_b   1.000
_cell.length_c   1.000
_cell.angle_alpha   90.00
_cell.angle_beta   90.00
_cell.angle_gamma   90.00
#
_symmetry.space_group_name_H-M   'P 1'
#
loop_
_entity.id
_entity.type
_entity.pdbx_description
1 polymer ?
#
loop_
_entity_poly.entity_id
_entity_poly.type
_entity_poly.pdbx_seq_one_letter_code
_entity_poly.pdbx_strand_id
1 'polypeptide(L)'
;MTTMSHIPTAAAGLMIDAENVPASHADAILAVTGPSSRLKTARFYGDIARLKGWVDIPGLRGIHTDPGRNAADIAICIDAMELALTGGLRQIFIATSDSDFTLLAMRLRELGVTVTGLGEEKASARFRAACSAFHVLKTEPRLAKWDAELRSTIIENGGCLRIALLGSLMGKRGCLISKHPKKTWRAYLTARPDLFRCDPKGPDARVRWVGQKVKAVPQLPCRWCKTPGGP
;
A
#
# COMPACT_ATOMS: atom_id res chain seq x y z
N MET A 1 14.19 40.63 4.45
CA MET A 1 14.62 39.50 3.60
C MET A 1 14.37 38.21 4.37
N THR A 2 13.24 37.55 4.13
CA THR A 2 12.88 36.29 4.78
C THR A 2 13.65 35.18 4.09
N THR A 3 14.61 34.56 4.79
CA THR A 3 15.32 33.38 4.32
C THR A 3 14.31 32.25 4.13
N MET A 4 14.05 31.87 2.88
CA MET A 4 13.29 30.67 2.58
C MET A 4 14.08 29.47 3.13
N SER A 5 13.56 28.81 4.16
CA SER A 5 14.15 27.57 4.66
C SER A 5 14.05 26.52 3.55
N HIS A 6 15.17 26.19 2.94
CA HIS A 6 15.25 25.09 1.99
C HIS A 6 14.92 23.81 2.77
N ILE A 7 13.74 23.24 2.54
CA ILE A 7 13.44 21.90 3.04
C ILE A 7 14.46 20.98 2.36
N PRO A 8 15.32 20.25 3.10
CA PRO A 8 16.24 19.32 2.46
C PRO A 8 15.39 18.26 1.77
N THR A 9 15.38 18.24 0.44
CA THR A 9 14.80 17.12 -0.31
C THR A 9 15.58 15.88 0.11
N ALA A 10 14.88 14.83 0.56
CA ALA A 10 15.56 13.60 0.90
C ALA A 10 16.30 13.09 -0.35
N ALA A 11 17.53 12.60 -0.20
CA ALA A 11 18.26 11.89 -1.24
C ALA A 11 17.66 10.49 -1.47
N ALA A 12 16.34 10.41 -1.60
CA ALA A 12 15.55 9.19 -1.67
C ALA A 12 14.76 9.12 -2.97
N GLY A 13 14.68 7.93 -3.56
CA GLY A 13 13.87 7.64 -4.75
C GLY A 13 12.96 6.44 -4.57
N LEU A 14 11.82 6.45 -5.23
CA LEU A 14 10.87 5.34 -5.29
C LEU A 14 10.69 4.86 -6.73
N MET A 15 10.87 3.55 -6.92
CA MET A 15 10.72 2.84 -8.18
C MET A 15 9.69 1.73 -8.00
N ILE A 16 8.56 1.84 -8.69
CA ILE A 16 7.45 0.89 -8.60
C ILE A 16 7.34 0.09 -9.89
N ASP A 17 7.54 -1.22 -9.79
CA ASP A 17 7.20 -2.17 -10.83
C ASP A 17 5.67 -2.35 -10.85
N ALA A 18 5.00 -1.54 -11.69
CA ALA A 18 3.54 -1.46 -11.70
C ALA A 18 2.88 -2.61 -12.46
N GLU A 19 3.66 -3.41 -13.19
CA GLU A 19 3.19 -4.64 -13.84
C GLU A 19 3.08 -5.78 -12.83
N ASN A 20 3.99 -5.83 -11.85
CA ASN A 20 3.99 -6.85 -10.79
C ASN A 20 3.36 -6.40 -9.46
N VAL A 21 3.19 -5.09 -9.24
CA VAL A 21 2.57 -4.54 -8.03
C VAL A 21 1.25 -3.81 -8.38
N PRO A 22 0.10 -4.26 -7.85
CA PRO A 22 -1.17 -3.59 -8.12
C PRO A 22 -1.28 -2.23 -7.41
N ALA A 23 -1.95 -1.27 -8.06
CA ALA A 23 -2.16 0.09 -7.54
C ALA A 23 -2.87 0.16 -6.18
N SER A 24 -3.55 -0.93 -5.77
CA SER A 24 -4.11 -1.04 -4.41
C SER A 24 -3.07 -0.97 -3.29
N HIS A 25 -1.78 -1.14 -3.60
CA HIS A 25 -0.70 -0.98 -2.63
C HIS A 25 -0.12 0.43 -2.56
N ALA A 26 -0.61 1.38 -3.36
CA ALA A 26 -0.06 2.74 -3.40
C ALA A 26 -0.01 3.42 -2.03
N ASP A 27 -1.11 3.38 -1.28
CA ASP A 27 -1.19 3.97 0.07
C ASP A 27 -0.20 3.28 1.03
N ALA A 28 -0.08 1.96 0.95
CA ALA A 28 0.85 1.19 1.78
C ALA A 28 2.31 1.50 1.43
N ILE A 29 2.63 1.69 0.15
CA ILE A 29 3.97 2.10 -0.31
C ILE A 29 4.28 3.50 0.21
N LEU A 30 3.38 4.47 0.00
CA LEU A 30 3.56 5.86 0.43
C LEU A 30 3.61 6.00 1.96
N ALA A 31 2.97 5.11 2.71
CA ALA A 31 3.08 5.06 4.17
C ALA A 31 4.50 4.67 4.63
N VAL A 32 5.20 3.83 3.87
CA VAL A 32 6.59 3.41 4.17
C VAL A 32 7.60 4.44 3.65
N THR A 33 7.41 4.95 2.43
CA THR A 33 8.37 5.88 1.82
C THR A 33 8.22 7.32 2.31
N GLY A 34 7.08 7.64 2.93
CA GLY A 34 6.61 9.01 3.08
C GLY A 34 5.98 9.55 1.80
N PRO A 35 5.37 10.76 1.86
CA PRO A 35 4.72 11.37 0.70
C PRO A 35 5.73 11.62 -0.43
N SER A 36 5.28 11.47 -1.67
CA SER A 36 6.09 11.65 -2.88
C SER A 36 6.81 13.01 -2.94
N SER A 37 6.22 14.05 -2.36
CA SER A 37 6.82 15.39 -2.26
C SER A 37 8.12 15.47 -1.44
N ARG A 38 8.44 14.44 -0.65
CA ARG A 38 9.72 14.34 0.10
C ARG A 38 10.77 13.53 -0.65
N LEU A 39 10.38 12.82 -1.70
CA LEU A 39 11.27 12.02 -2.52
C LEU A 39 11.84 12.90 -3.64
N LYS A 40 13.11 12.70 -3.96
CA LYS A 40 13.72 13.34 -5.13
C LYS A 40 13.11 12.81 -6.44
N THR A 41 12.70 11.54 -6.43
CA THR A 41 12.01 10.91 -7.54
C THR A 41 11.01 9.88 -7.03
N ALA A 42 9.85 9.81 -7.66
CA ALA A 42 8.84 8.79 -7.37
C ALA A 42 8.19 8.37 -8.69
N ARG A 43 8.49 7.15 -9.13
CA ARG A 43 8.16 6.65 -10.47
C ARG A 43 7.48 5.29 -10.41
N PHE A 44 6.59 5.05 -11.36
CA PHE A 44 6.06 3.72 -11.67
C PHE A 44 6.34 3.36 -13.13
N TYR A 45 6.56 2.08 -13.41
CA TYR A 45 7.06 1.59 -14.69
C TYR A 45 6.14 0.52 -15.28
N GLY A 46 5.92 0.56 -16.58
CA GLY A 46 5.15 -0.45 -17.32
C GLY A 46 4.36 0.14 -18.49
N ASP A 47 3.52 -0.68 -19.11
CA ASP A 47 2.55 -0.23 -20.12
C ASP A 47 1.47 0.67 -19.48
N ILE A 48 1.75 1.98 -19.39
CA ILE A 48 0.86 3.00 -18.79
C ILE A 48 -0.58 2.91 -19.30
N ALA A 49 -0.80 2.54 -20.57
CA ALA A 49 -2.15 2.43 -21.13
C ALA A 49 -3.01 1.38 -20.39
N ARG A 50 -2.37 0.39 -19.77
CA ARG A 50 -2.98 -0.68 -18.95
C ARG A 50 -2.97 -0.37 -17.45
N LEU A 51 -2.22 0.64 -17.01
CA LEU A 51 -1.98 0.95 -15.59
C LEU A 51 -2.80 2.14 -15.09
N LYS A 52 -4.08 2.22 -15.46
CA LYS A 52 -4.97 3.36 -15.10
C LYS A 52 -5.02 3.65 -13.60
N GLY A 53 -5.01 2.61 -12.76
CA GLY A 53 -5.02 2.78 -11.30
C GLY A 53 -3.77 3.46 -10.75
N TRP A 54 -2.64 3.40 -11.46
CA TRP A 54 -1.42 4.10 -11.07
C TRP A 54 -1.38 5.55 -11.55
N VAL A 55 -1.96 5.84 -12.71
CA VAL A 55 -2.02 7.18 -13.31
C VAL A 55 -2.77 8.18 -12.41
N ASP A 56 -3.79 7.71 -11.70
CA ASP A 56 -4.63 8.57 -10.85
C ASP A 56 -3.98 8.91 -9.50
N ILE A 57 -2.79 8.39 -9.18
CA ILE A 57 -2.13 8.63 -7.89
C ILE A 57 -1.28 9.92 -7.96
N PRO A 58 -1.59 10.95 -7.17
CA PRO A 58 -0.89 12.21 -7.23
C PRO A 58 0.60 12.12 -6.87
N GLY A 59 1.45 12.77 -7.65
CA GLY A 59 2.88 12.90 -7.38
C GLY A 59 3.72 11.66 -7.72
N LEU A 60 3.13 10.62 -8.32
CA LEU A 60 3.88 9.55 -8.97
C LEU A 60 3.98 9.82 -10.47
N ARG A 61 5.19 9.71 -11.03
CA ARG A 61 5.42 9.87 -12.47
C ARG A 61 5.44 8.50 -13.16
N GLY A 62 4.60 8.32 -14.17
CA GLY A 62 4.64 7.13 -15.01
C GLY A 62 5.81 7.16 -16.01
N ILE A 63 6.54 6.06 -16.11
CA ILE A 63 7.53 5.79 -17.15
C ILE A 63 6.98 4.68 -18.05
N HIS A 64 6.63 5.04 -19.28
CA HIS A 64 6.06 4.10 -20.23
C HIS A 64 7.15 3.18 -20.76
N THR A 65 6.89 1.88 -20.74
CA THR A 65 7.69 0.88 -21.42
C THR A 65 6.78 0.08 -22.36
N ASP A 66 7.25 -0.17 -23.58
CA ASP A 66 6.51 -0.98 -24.52
C ASP A 66 6.29 -2.40 -23.95
N PRO A 67 5.13 -3.01 -24.21
CA PRO A 67 4.85 -4.36 -23.74
C PRO A 67 5.85 -5.37 -24.34
N GLY A 68 6.58 -6.06 -23.48
CA GLY A 68 7.61 -7.03 -23.85
C GLY A 68 8.20 -7.69 -22.61
N ARG A 69 8.90 -8.83 -22.76
CA ARG A 69 9.54 -9.49 -21.61
C ARG A 69 10.64 -8.58 -21.07
N ASN A 70 10.45 -8.11 -19.84
CA ASN A 70 11.43 -7.42 -18.99
C ASN A 70 11.71 -5.95 -19.35
N ALA A 71 10.88 -5.29 -20.17
CA ALA A 71 11.10 -3.88 -20.53
C ALA A 71 11.03 -2.95 -19.30
N ALA A 72 10.02 -3.15 -18.44
CA ALA A 72 9.88 -2.44 -17.18
C ALA A 72 11.07 -2.70 -16.24
N ASP A 73 11.50 -3.95 -16.10
CA ASP A 73 12.62 -4.35 -15.24
C ASP A 73 13.93 -3.69 -15.65
N ILE A 74 14.22 -3.70 -16.95
CA ILE A 74 15.41 -3.06 -17.53
C ILE A 74 15.35 -1.55 -17.28
N ALA A 75 14.20 -0.91 -17.53
CA ALA A 75 14.02 0.52 -17.29
C ALA A 75 14.24 0.89 -15.81
N ILE A 76 13.70 0.10 -14.88
CA ILE A 76 13.93 0.27 -13.43
C ILE A 76 15.41 0.12 -13.10
N CYS A 77 16.08 -0.91 -13.63
CA CYS A 77 17.51 -1.14 -13.38
C CYS A 77 18.37 0.02 -13.86
N ILE A 78 18.12 0.52 -15.07
CA ILE A 78 18.84 1.67 -15.65
C ILE A 78 18.63 2.91 -14.77
N ASP A 79 17.37 3.27 -14.51
CA ASP A 79 17.03 4.45 -13.71
C ASP A 79 17.62 4.38 -12.30
N ALA A 80 17.49 3.24 -11.62
CA ALA A 80 17.97 3.09 -10.25
C ALA A 80 19.49 3.22 -10.16
N MET A 81 20.22 2.62 -11.10
CA MET A 81 21.69 2.72 -11.15
C MET A 81 22.16 4.12 -11.52
N GLU A 82 21.54 4.76 -12.51
CA GLU A 82 21.85 6.14 -12.89
C GLU A 82 21.62 7.08 -11.69
N LEU A 83 20.46 6.98 -11.05
CA LEU A 83 20.11 7.85 -9.92
C LEU A 83 20.99 7.61 -8.69
N ALA A 84 21.51 6.40 -8.50
CA ALA A 84 22.49 6.10 -7.46
C ALA A 84 23.86 6.71 -7.77
N LEU A 85 24.35 6.57 -9.00
CA LEU A 85 25.70 6.97 -9.39
C LEU A 85 25.82 8.48 -9.64
N THR A 86 24.87 9.06 -10.37
CA THR A 86 24.91 10.47 -10.83
C THR A 86 23.77 11.29 -10.22
N GLY A 87 22.63 10.67 -9.93
CA GLY A 87 21.48 11.34 -9.32
C GLY A 87 21.64 11.62 -7.82
N GLY A 88 22.69 11.11 -7.17
CA GLY A 88 22.99 11.37 -5.75
C GLY A 88 21.97 10.78 -4.77
N LEU A 89 21.18 9.79 -5.18
CA LEU A 89 20.31 9.06 -4.25
C LEU A 89 21.15 8.24 -3.29
N ARG A 90 20.83 8.34 -2.00
CA ARG A 90 21.41 7.56 -0.90
C ARG A 90 20.43 6.54 -0.33
N GLN A 91 19.15 6.66 -0.68
CA GLN A 91 18.11 5.70 -0.35
C GLN A 91 17.26 5.41 -1.59
N ILE A 92 16.98 4.14 -1.85
CA ILE A 92 16.12 3.72 -2.96
C ILE A 92 15.10 2.72 -2.44
N PHE A 93 13.83 2.99 -2.73
CA PHE A 93 12.69 2.11 -2.49
C PHE A 93 12.36 1.38 -3.80
N ILE A 94 12.34 0.06 -3.77
CA ILE A 94 12.00 -0.77 -4.92
C ILE A 94 10.74 -1.55 -4.57
N ALA A 95 9.60 -1.19 -5.17
CA ALA A 95 8.34 -1.91 -4.99
C ALA A 95 8.20 -2.96 -6.10
N THR A 96 8.48 -4.22 -5.78
CA THR A 96 8.35 -5.39 -6.66
C THR A 96 8.25 -6.67 -5.82
N SER A 97 7.66 -7.72 -6.39
CA SER A 97 7.73 -9.08 -5.84
C SER A 97 8.62 -10.01 -6.66
N ASP A 98 9.24 -9.52 -7.73
CA ASP A 98 10.09 -10.30 -8.63
C ASP A 98 11.48 -10.53 -8.02
N SER A 99 11.98 -11.77 -8.13
CA SER A 99 13.33 -12.13 -7.70
C SER A 99 14.44 -11.56 -8.57
N ASP A 100 14.15 -11.15 -9.80
CA ASP A 100 15.15 -10.69 -10.76
C ASP A 100 15.83 -9.37 -10.32
N PHE A 101 15.18 -8.60 -9.44
CA PHE A 101 15.75 -7.40 -8.81
C PHE A 101 16.78 -7.69 -7.71
N THR A 102 17.05 -8.95 -7.37
CA THR A 102 18.06 -9.34 -6.36
C THR A 102 19.42 -8.72 -6.66
N LEU A 103 19.91 -8.86 -7.90
CA LEU A 103 21.23 -8.35 -8.29
C LEU A 103 21.29 -6.81 -8.27
N LEU A 104 20.21 -6.14 -8.68
CA LEU A 104 20.10 -4.69 -8.58
C LEU A 104 20.22 -4.24 -7.12
N ALA A 105 19.48 -4.87 -6.20
CA ALA A 105 19.52 -4.52 -4.78
C ALA A 105 20.93 -4.72 -4.19
N MET A 106 21.62 -5.80 -4.55
CA MET A 106 23.01 -6.03 -4.15
C MET A 106 23.95 -4.95 -4.68
N ARG A 107 23.88 -4.63 -5.97
CA ARG A 107 24.76 -3.63 -6.60
C ARG A 107 24.55 -2.23 -6.03
N LEU A 108 23.30 -1.82 -5.81
CA LEU A 108 23.00 -0.53 -5.17
C LEU A 108 23.60 -0.44 -3.75
N ARG A 109 23.54 -1.53 -2.98
CA ARG A 109 24.16 -1.57 -1.64
C ARG A 109 25.67 -1.53 -1.67
N GLU A 110 26.31 -2.19 -2.64
CA GLU A 110 27.76 -2.10 -2.85
C GLU A 110 28.20 -0.65 -3.15
N LEU A 111 27.33 0.15 -3.79
CA LEU A 111 27.52 1.60 -4.00
C LEU A 111 27.22 2.45 -2.76
N GLY A 112 26.87 1.83 -1.62
CA GLY A 112 26.54 2.52 -0.38
C GLY A 112 25.12 3.11 -0.34
N VAL A 113 24.23 2.71 -1.25
CA VAL A 113 22.82 3.11 -1.24
C VAL A 113 22.04 2.20 -0.28
N THR A 114 21.21 2.80 0.57
CA THR A 114 20.25 2.05 1.39
C THR A 114 19.08 1.60 0.52
N VAL A 115 18.90 0.28 0.36
CA VAL A 115 17.84 -0.29 -0.48
C VAL A 115 16.72 -0.83 0.39
N THR A 116 15.51 -0.30 0.22
CA THR A 116 14.31 -0.81 0.90
C THR A 116 13.41 -1.49 -0.12
N GLY A 117 13.26 -2.81 -0.02
CA GLY A 117 12.32 -3.56 -0.85
C GLY A 117 10.90 -3.47 -0.30
N LEU A 118 9.91 -3.34 -1.18
CA LEU A 118 8.49 -3.45 -0.84
C LEU A 118 7.84 -4.49 -1.76
N GLY A 119 7.19 -5.50 -1.20
CA GLY A 119 6.55 -6.52 -2.01
C GLY A 119 5.56 -7.35 -1.22
N GLU A 120 4.77 -8.15 -1.92
CA GLU A 120 3.81 -9.07 -1.29
C GLU A 120 4.53 -10.16 -0.49
N GLU A 121 3.78 -10.94 0.29
CA GLU A 121 4.32 -12.07 1.08
C GLU A 121 5.07 -13.10 0.19
N LYS A 122 4.66 -13.23 -1.08
CA LYS A 122 5.26 -14.15 -2.05
C LYS A 122 6.68 -13.76 -2.52
N ALA A 123 7.15 -12.54 -2.23
CA ALA A 123 8.48 -12.10 -2.66
C ALA A 123 9.57 -13.05 -2.13
N SER A 124 10.54 -13.41 -2.98
CA SER A 124 11.53 -14.44 -2.66
C SER A 124 12.40 -14.08 -1.46
N ALA A 125 12.79 -15.08 -0.67
CA ALA A 125 13.73 -14.90 0.45
C ALA A 125 15.06 -14.29 -0.02
N ARG A 126 15.49 -14.60 -1.25
CA ARG A 126 16.71 -14.09 -1.86
C ARG A 126 16.66 -12.57 -2.09
N PHE A 127 15.56 -12.08 -2.67
CA PHE A 127 15.39 -10.64 -2.88
C PHE A 127 15.29 -9.90 -1.53
N ARG A 128 14.51 -10.43 -0.58
CA ARG A 128 14.37 -9.86 0.77
C ARG A 128 15.72 -9.69 1.47
N ALA A 129 16.59 -10.70 1.39
CA ALA A 129 17.92 -10.68 2.00
C ALA A 129 18.92 -9.77 1.26
N ALA A 130 18.69 -9.51 -0.04
CA ALA A 130 19.51 -8.58 -0.81
C ALA A 130 19.25 -7.12 -0.44
N CYS A 131 18.06 -6.75 0.02
CA CYS A 131 17.75 -5.40 0.48
C CYS A 131 18.37 -5.07 1.85
N SER A 132 18.53 -3.78 2.15
CA SER A 132 18.89 -3.30 3.50
C SER A 132 17.75 -3.48 4.49
N ALA A 133 16.51 -3.33 4.01
CA ALA A 133 15.28 -3.61 4.72
C ALA A 133 14.22 -4.09 3.73
N PHE A 134 13.22 -4.83 4.22
CA PHE A 134 12.10 -5.29 3.40
C PHE A 134 10.77 -5.10 4.12
N HIS A 135 9.81 -4.46 3.44
CA HIS A 135 8.45 -4.26 3.95
C HIS A 135 7.46 -5.11 3.15
N VAL A 136 6.71 -5.95 3.87
CA VAL A 136 5.60 -6.68 3.27
C VAL A 136 4.43 -5.75 3.01
N LEU A 137 4.06 -5.61 1.74
CA LEU A 137 2.83 -4.97 1.32
C LEU A 137 1.68 -5.93 1.59
N LYS A 138 0.95 -5.68 2.67
CA LYS A 138 -0.27 -6.40 2.98
C LYS A 138 -1.39 -5.83 2.12
N THR A 139 -2.09 -6.70 1.41
CA THR A 139 -3.37 -6.33 0.82
C THR A 139 -4.36 -6.20 1.96
N GLU A 140 -4.66 -4.96 2.37
CA GLU A 140 -5.92 -4.69 3.05
C GLU A 140 -7.01 -5.23 2.12
N PRO A 141 -7.80 -6.24 2.54
CA PRO A 141 -8.77 -6.82 1.64
C PRO A 141 -9.70 -5.73 1.16
N ARG A 142 -9.87 -5.67 -0.15
CA ARG A 142 -10.65 -4.66 -0.83
C ARG A 142 -12.05 -4.64 -0.23
N LEU A 143 -12.31 -3.63 0.60
CA LEU A 143 -13.63 -3.44 1.19
C LEU A 143 -14.62 -3.31 0.05
N ALA A 144 -15.77 -3.98 0.17
CA ALA A 144 -16.86 -3.75 -0.78
C ALA A 144 -17.16 -2.25 -0.79
N LYS A 145 -17.57 -1.71 -1.95
CA LYS A 145 -17.80 -0.26 -2.14
C LYS A 145 -18.49 0.40 -0.94
N TRP A 146 -19.56 -0.22 -0.47
CA TRP A 146 -20.35 0.30 0.66
C TRP A 146 -19.64 0.22 2.01
N ASP A 147 -18.83 -0.81 2.24
CA ASP A 147 -18.02 -0.95 3.45
C ASP A 147 -16.93 0.13 3.50
N ALA A 148 -16.31 0.44 2.34
CA ALA A 148 -15.33 1.52 2.21
C ALA A 148 -15.97 2.89 2.45
N GLU A 149 -17.11 3.18 1.82
CA GLU A 149 -17.83 4.45 2.01
C GLU A 149 -18.32 4.64 3.45
N LEU A 150 -18.79 3.57 4.09
CA LEU A 150 -19.17 3.60 5.51
C LEU A 150 -17.96 3.89 6.39
N ARG A 151 -16.82 3.23 6.14
CA ARG A 151 -15.58 3.48 6.86
C ARG A 151 -15.18 4.95 6.78
N SER A 152 -15.08 5.52 5.57
CA SER A 152 -14.71 6.92 5.38
C SER A 152 -15.69 7.87 6.07
N THR A 153 -17.00 7.63 5.90
CA THR A 153 -18.04 8.44 6.56
C THR A 153 -17.93 8.40 8.08
N ILE A 154 -17.69 7.23 8.68
CA ILE A 154 -17.56 7.09 10.14
C ILE A 154 -16.29 7.81 10.64
N ILE A 155 -15.16 7.65 9.95
CA ILE A 155 -13.89 8.27 10.34
C ILE A 155 -13.98 9.80 10.26
N GLU A 156 -14.52 10.35 9.17
CA GLU A 156 -14.73 11.79 8.98
C GLU A 156 -15.65 12.41 10.04
N ASN A 157 -16.54 11.60 10.63
CA ASN A 157 -17.45 12.01 11.69
C ASN A 157 -16.95 11.59 13.09
N GLY A 158 -15.63 11.57 13.30
CA GLY A 158 -15.01 11.33 14.61
C GLY A 158 -14.98 9.86 15.05
N GLY A 159 -15.08 8.92 14.12
CA GLY A 159 -14.98 7.47 14.37
C GLY A 159 -16.23 6.84 15.01
N CYS A 160 -17.26 7.62 15.32
CA CYS A 160 -18.51 7.14 15.91
C CYS A 160 -19.71 7.95 15.43
N LEU A 161 -20.66 7.29 14.75
CA LEU A 161 -21.76 7.96 14.06
C LEU A 161 -23.12 7.39 14.49
N ARG A 162 -24.13 8.26 14.69
CA ARG A 162 -25.51 7.81 14.92
C ARG A 162 -26.03 7.05 13.69
N ILE A 163 -26.58 5.85 13.90
CA ILE A 163 -27.09 5.00 12.80
C ILE A 163 -28.18 5.74 12.00
N ALA A 164 -28.98 6.59 12.66
CA ALA A 164 -30.00 7.41 12.01
C ALA A 164 -29.45 8.38 10.95
N LEU A 165 -28.20 8.84 11.09
CA LEU A 165 -27.58 9.80 10.16
C LEU A 165 -27.03 9.13 8.88
N LEU A 166 -26.86 7.80 8.89
CA LEU A 166 -26.25 7.07 7.78
C LEU A 166 -27.04 7.22 6.49
N GLY A 167 -28.37 7.26 6.54
CA GLY A 167 -29.21 7.42 5.34
C GLY A 167 -28.87 8.69 4.57
N SER A 168 -28.76 9.82 5.28
CA SER A 168 -28.42 11.12 4.66
C SER A 168 -26.98 11.15 4.18
N LEU A 169 -26.02 10.74 5.02
CA LEU A 169 -24.59 10.85 4.70
C LEU A 169 -24.16 9.89 3.59
N MET A 170 -24.61 8.65 3.63
CA MET A 170 -24.30 7.66 2.59
C MET A 170 -25.07 7.94 1.29
N GLY A 171 -26.26 8.56 1.37
CA GLY A 171 -27.00 9.02 0.21
C GLY A 171 -26.22 10.03 -0.63
N LYS A 172 -25.51 10.98 0.02
CA LYS A 172 -24.61 11.94 -0.65
C LYS A 172 -23.44 11.26 -1.37
N ARG A 173 -23.06 10.05 -0.92
CA ARG A 173 -22.02 9.19 -1.51
C ARG A 173 -22.60 8.16 -2.50
N GLY A 174 -23.84 8.33 -2.93
CA GLY A 174 -24.52 7.47 -3.89
C GLY A 174 -24.88 6.06 -3.37
N CYS A 175 -24.81 5.84 -2.05
CA CYS A 175 -25.09 4.55 -1.40
C CYS A 175 -26.44 4.58 -0.68
N LEU A 176 -27.52 4.36 -1.44
CA LEU A 176 -28.90 4.38 -0.94
C LEU A 176 -29.31 3.00 -0.42
N ILE A 177 -29.46 2.83 0.90
CA ILE A 177 -29.77 1.54 1.56
C ILE A 177 -30.99 0.79 0.99
N SER A 178 -31.95 1.52 0.43
CA SER A 178 -33.11 0.95 -0.29
C SER A 178 -32.72 0.07 -1.47
N LYS A 179 -31.61 0.39 -2.16
CA LYS A 179 -31.05 -0.36 -3.29
C LYS A 179 -30.25 -1.59 -2.86
N HIS A 180 -29.97 -1.78 -1.58
CA HIS A 180 -29.19 -2.92 -1.08
C HIS A 180 -30.09 -4.06 -0.58
N PRO A 181 -29.70 -5.35 -0.73
CA PRO A 181 -30.50 -6.49 -0.29
C PRO A 181 -30.93 -6.48 1.18
N LYS A 182 -30.10 -5.92 2.08
CA LYS A 182 -30.38 -5.84 3.52
C LYS A 182 -31.47 -4.81 3.90
N LYS A 183 -31.81 -3.88 3.01
CA LYS A 183 -32.87 -2.84 3.12
C LYS A 183 -32.78 -1.86 4.30
N THR A 184 -32.04 -2.15 5.37
CA THR A 184 -31.83 -1.25 6.51
C THR A 184 -30.36 -1.19 6.91
N TRP A 185 -29.91 -0.03 7.41
CA TRP A 185 -28.52 0.16 7.84
C TRP A 185 -28.16 -0.75 8.99
N ARG A 186 -29.06 -0.93 9.96
CA ARG A 186 -28.82 -1.82 11.09
C ARG A 186 -28.57 -3.25 10.63
N ALA A 187 -29.41 -3.79 9.74
CA ALA A 187 -29.22 -5.15 9.19
C ALA A 187 -27.95 -5.27 8.34
N TYR A 188 -27.56 -4.20 7.63
CA TYR A 188 -26.30 -4.17 6.88
C TYR A 188 -25.08 -4.26 7.79
N LEU A 189 -25.06 -3.46 8.86
CA LEU A 189 -23.93 -3.35 9.77
C LEU A 189 -23.79 -4.58 10.67
N THR A 190 -24.89 -5.07 11.23
CA THR A 190 -24.86 -6.26 12.12
C THR A 190 -24.50 -7.55 11.38
N ALA A 191 -24.66 -7.57 10.05
CA ALA A 191 -24.17 -8.69 9.22
C ALA A 191 -22.65 -8.70 9.04
N ARG A 192 -21.93 -7.68 9.51
CA ARG A 192 -20.48 -7.50 9.36
C ARG A 192 -19.82 -7.10 10.69
N PRO A 193 -19.90 -7.97 11.72
CA PRO A 193 -19.35 -7.68 13.04
C PRO A 193 -17.83 -7.49 13.03
N ASP A 194 -17.13 -8.06 12.03
CA ASP A 194 -15.68 -7.89 11.85
C ASP A 194 -15.29 -6.48 11.37
N LEU A 195 -16.23 -5.67 10.90
CA LEU A 195 -15.98 -4.33 10.38
C LEU A 195 -16.64 -3.25 11.24
N PHE A 196 -17.84 -3.53 11.75
CA PHE A 196 -18.66 -2.55 12.46
C PHE A 196 -19.14 -3.05 13.82
N ARG A 197 -19.10 -2.17 14.81
CA ARG A 197 -19.72 -2.38 16.13
C ARG A 197 -20.89 -1.44 16.30
N CYS A 198 -22.08 -1.99 16.50
CA CYS A 198 -23.32 -1.23 16.70
C CYS A 198 -23.78 -1.27 18.16
N ASP A 199 -24.27 -0.15 18.66
CA ASP A 199 -24.96 -0.08 19.95
C ASP A 199 -26.32 -0.82 19.88
N PRO A 200 -26.92 -1.17 21.04
CA PRO A 200 -28.29 -1.67 21.13
C PRO A 200 -29.31 -0.77 20.42
N LYS A 201 -30.51 -1.29 20.14
CA LYS A 201 -31.53 -0.54 19.40
C LYS A 201 -32.02 0.63 20.26
N GLY A 202 -32.02 1.83 19.70
CA GLY A 202 -32.46 3.05 20.37
C GLY A 202 -32.28 4.29 19.48
N PRO A 203 -32.87 5.43 19.86
CA PRO A 203 -32.81 6.68 19.07
C PRO A 203 -31.37 7.20 18.94
N ASP A 204 -30.53 6.96 19.93
CA ASP A 204 -29.12 7.40 19.97
C ASP A 204 -28.13 6.29 19.58
N ALA A 205 -28.62 5.15 19.06
CA ALA A 205 -27.76 4.03 18.69
C ALA A 205 -26.68 4.46 17.69
N ARG A 206 -25.41 4.19 18.01
CA ARG A 206 -24.26 4.54 17.18
C ARG A 206 -23.60 3.31 16.56
N VAL A 207 -22.82 3.57 15.52
CA VAL A 207 -21.90 2.61 14.88
C VAL A 207 -20.48 3.13 15.00
N ARG A 208 -19.55 2.20 15.21
CA ARG A 208 -18.10 2.43 15.22
C ARG A 208 -17.44 1.49 14.23
N TRP A 209 -16.39 1.97 13.56
CA TRP A 209 -15.48 1.10 12.80
C TRP A 209 -14.58 0.36 13.78
N VAL A 210 -14.51 -0.97 13.68
CA VAL A 210 -13.67 -1.80 14.56
C VAL A 210 -12.42 -2.35 13.85
N GLY A 211 -12.33 -2.18 12.52
CA GLY A 211 -11.23 -2.70 11.71
C GLY A 211 -11.25 -4.22 11.61
N GLN A 212 -10.67 -4.76 10.55
CA GLN A 212 -10.55 -6.21 10.45
C GLN A 212 -9.63 -6.74 11.55
N LYS A 213 -10.19 -7.56 12.45
CA LYS A 213 -9.35 -8.51 13.16
C LYS A 213 -8.76 -9.45 12.12
N VAL A 214 -7.46 -9.33 11.86
CA VAL A 214 -6.71 -10.35 11.13
C VAL A 214 -6.99 -11.66 11.86
N LYS A 215 -7.63 -12.63 11.21
CA LYS A 215 -7.69 -13.99 11.76
C LYS A 215 -6.25 -14.38 12.02
N ALA A 216 -5.91 -14.64 13.28
CA ALA A 216 -4.62 -15.22 13.61
C ALA A 216 -4.49 -16.49 12.77
N VAL A 217 -3.59 -16.47 11.78
CA VAL A 217 -3.22 -17.68 11.07
C VAL A 217 -2.60 -18.58 12.14
N PRO A 218 -3.10 -19.81 12.34
CA PRO A 218 -2.42 -20.75 13.23
C PRO A 218 -0.98 -20.82 12.73
N GLN A 219 0.00 -20.51 13.59
CA GLN A 219 1.39 -20.69 13.23
C GLN A 219 1.56 -22.17 12.86
N LEU A 220 1.70 -22.45 11.57
CA LEU A 220 2.13 -23.76 11.12
C LEU A 220 3.52 -23.96 11.74
N PRO A 221 3.73 -25.03 12.53
CA PRO A 221 5.02 -25.27 13.13
C PRO A 221 6.06 -25.33 12.01
N CYS A 222 7.08 -24.47 12.12
CA CYS A 222 8.18 -24.43 11.18
C CYS A 222 8.85 -25.81 11.12
N ARG A 223 8.68 -26.55 10.02
CA ARG A 223 9.31 -27.86 9.81
C ARG A 223 10.85 -27.82 9.76
N TRP A 224 11.44 -26.61 9.76
CA TRP A 224 12.88 -26.38 9.65
C TRP A 224 13.55 -25.94 10.95
N CYS A 225 12.80 -25.71 12.03
CA CYS A 225 13.36 -25.51 13.36
C CYS A 225 13.54 -26.86 14.07
N LYS A 226 14.38 -27.74 13.53
CA LYS A 226 15.01 -28.77 14.37
C LYS A 226 16.15 -28.08 15.11
N THR A 227 15.95 -27.83 16.40
CA THR A 227 17.05 -27.49 17.31
C THR A 227 18.10 -28.62 17.24
N PRO A 228 19.38 -28.32 16.96
CA PRO A 228 20.43 -29.31 17.17
C PRO A 228 20.67 -29.47 18.67
N GLY A 229 20.60 -30.72 19.13
CA GLY A 229 21.26 -31.28 20.32
C GLY A 229 21.31 -30.47 21.62
N GLY A 230 20.57 -30.93 22.63
CA GLY A 230 20.98 -30.82 24.03
C GLY A 230 21.67 -32.13 24.46
N PRO A 231 22.60 -32.07 25.42
CA PRO A 231 23.67 -33.05 25.67
C PRO A 231 23.21 -34.47 25.97
#